data_AF-A0A8B7PI21-F1
#
_entry.id   AF-A0A8B7PI21-F1
#
_cell.length_a   1.000
_cell.length_b   1.000
_cell.length_c   1.000
_cell.angle_alpha   90.00
_cell.angle_beta   90.00
_cell.angle_gamma   90.00
#
_symmetry.space_group_name_H-M   'P 1'
#
loop_
_entity.id
_entity.type
_entity.pdbx_description
1 polymer ?
#
loop_
_entity_poly.entity_id
_entity_poly.type
_entity_poly.pdbx_seq_one_letter_code
_entity_poly.pdbx_strand_id
1 'polypeptide(L)'
;MDSFRVSLKEIYKMDSVAIMLQFLDQCWRSKESRAQELTAKNDNDVSVISAAISALGPEASEGYPTKMSWDPLLLWVCPTQDLLDRIAFHVSSIGLEALTSVGSGTGLLEWLLHKSSGLDVTSLEVNRSWWQSKYAPPRFMSHVYVDELQPNDTGEDNEIQPTYAVPSSHALMTCYFNNIQAFRRYLEMYSGPLLLIIGSESSATKTEPSPLQFRDSDAWCLCDTLALGGPSRHDLLAVYKRRPAGAIL
;
A
#
# COMPACT_ATOMS: atom_id res chain seq x y z
N MET A 1 21.16 -16.44 15.70
CA MET A 1 20.78 -16.48 14.27
C MET A 1 20.91 -15.07 13.76
N ASP A 2 21.93 -14.80 12.95
CA ASP A 2 22.13 -13.47 12.36
C ASP A 2 20.97 -13.19 11.41
N SER A 3 20.10 -12.26 11.79
CA SER A 3 19.01 -11.83 10.92
C SER A 3 19.61 -10.99 9.80
N PHE A 4 19.56 -11.49 8.57
CA PHE A 4 19.96 -10.75 7.37
C PHE A 4 19.03 -9.54 7.19
N ARG A 5 19.36 -8.40 7.81
CA ARG A 5 18.74 -7.11 7.51
C ARG A 5 19.44 -6.53 6.30
N VAL A 6 18.72 -6.41 5.19
CA VAL A 6 19.24 -5.87 3.93
C VAL A 6 18.71 -4.45 3.77
N SER A 7 19.58 -3.47 3.57
CA SER A 7 19.15 -2.08 3.35
C SER A 7 18.37 -1.96 2.05
N LEU A 8 17.47 -0.98 1.92
CA LEU A 8 16.80 -0.70 0.64
C LEU A 8 17.80 -0.48 -0.48
N LYS A 9 18.92 0.19 -0.22
CA LYS A 9 19.97 0.37 -1.23
C LYS A 9 20.55 -0.94 -1.74
N GLU A 10 20.60 -1.97 -0.92
CA GLU A 10 21.04 -3.32 -1.30
C GLU A 10 19.90 -4.10 -1.96
N ILE A 11 18.66 -3.96 -1.48
CA ILE A 11 17.47 -4.49 -2.15
C ILE A 11 17.36 -3.90 -3.57
N TYR A 12 17.63 -2.61 -3.74
CA TYR A 12 17.69 -1.89 -5.01
C TYR A 12 18.80 -2.37 -5.96
N LYS A 13 19.76 -3.15 -5.46
CA LYS A 13 20.79 -3.80 -6.27
C LYS A 13 20.45 -5.25 -6.64
N MET A 14 19.38 -5.82 -6.08
CA MET A 14 18.90 -7.17 -6.44
C MET A 14 18.07 -7.09 -7.73
N ASP A 15 18.01 -8.18 -8.51
CA ASP A 15 17.18 -8.30 -9.73
C ASP A 15 15.71 -7.87 -9.50
N SER A 16 15.25 -7.92 -8.26
CA SER A 16 13.98 -7.39 -7.75
C SER A 16 13.69 -5.94 -8.14
N VAL A 17 14.71 -5.13 -8.42
CA VAL A 17 14.56 -3.71 -8.77
C VAL A 17 14.67 -3.45 -10.26
N ALA A 18 15.35 -4.32 -11.01
CA ALA A 18 15.02 -4.45 -12.41
C ALA A 18 13.55 -4.85 -12.57
N ILE A 19 13.01 -5.72 -11.71
CA ILE A 19 11.58 -6.07 -11.69
C ILE A 19 10.72 -4.89 -11.24
N MET A 20 11.11 -4.09 -10.24
CA MET A 20 10.37 -2.89 -9.83
C MET A 20 10.37 -1.81 -10.94
N LEU A 21 11.51 -1.59 -11.60
CA LEU A 21 11.62 -0.65 -12.71
C LEU A 21 10.91 -1.16 -13.96
N GLN A 22 10.97 -2.46 -14.26
CA GLN A 22 10.19 -3.11 -15.32
C GLN A 22 8.69 -3.10 -15.00
N PHE A 23 8.31 -3.24 -13.73
CA PHE A 23 6.94 -3.14 -13.26
C PHE A 23 6.41 -1.71 -13.43
N LEU A 24 7.17 -0.72 -12.99
CA LEU A 24 6.83 0.69 -13.17
C LEU A 24 6.77 1.05 -14.66
N ASP A 25 7.67 0.54 -15.48
CA ASP A 25 7.66 0.67 -16.95
C ASP A 25 6.46 -0.07 -17.60
N GLN A 26 6.09 -1.26 -17.13
CA GLN A 26 4.91 -2.00 -17.61
C GLN A 26 3.59 -1.32 -17.22
N CYS A 27 3.48 -0.86 -15.97
CA CYS A 27 2.33 -0.07 -15.52
C CYS A 27 2.21 1.23 -16.32
N TRP A 28 3.34 1.89 -16.61
CA TRP A 28 3.41 3.07 -17.48
C TRP A 28 2.94 2.76 -18.91
N ARG A 29 3.49 1.73 -19.56
CA ARG A 29 3.11 1.32 -20.92
C ARG A 29 1.65 0.88 -21.05
N SER A 30 1.11 0.17 -20.06
CA SER A 30 -0.30 -0.23 -20.04
C SER A 30 -1.24 0.98 -19.96
N LYS A 31 -0.80 2.06 -19.30
CA LYS A 31 -1.55 3.31 -19.19
C LYS A 31 -1.44 4.14 -20.47
N GLU A 32 -0.29 4.20 -21.12
CA GLU A 32 -0.14 4.84 -22.44
C GLU A 32 -1.05 4.19 -23.48
N SER A 33 -1.10 2.86 -23.57
CA SER A 33 -2.04 2.18 -24.48
C SER A 33 -3.50 2.49 -24.15
N ARG A 34 -3.87 2.55 -22.87
CA ARG A 34 -5.24 2.85 -22.43
C ARG A 34 -5.61 4.34 -22.61
N ALA A 35 -4.64 5.24 -22.44
CA ALA A 35 -4.78 6.67 -22.75
C ALA A 35 -4.91 6.89 -24.26
N GLN A 36 -4.13 6.18 -25.08
CA GLN A 36 -4.26 6.19 -26.55
C GLN A 36 -5.62 5.65 -27.01
N GLU A 37 -6.14 4.58 -26.40
CA GLU A 37 -7.50 4.06 -26.66
C GLU A 37 -8.61 5.04 -26.25
N LEU A 38 -8.42 5.80 -25.18
CA LEU A 38 -9.36 6.84 -24.72
C LEU A 38 -9.28 8.11 -25.59
N THR A 39 -8.09 8.49 -26.06
CA THR A 39 -7.87 9.62 -26.95
C THR A 39 -8.42 9.32 -28.35
N ALA A 40 -8.30 8.08 -28.83
CA ALA A 40 -8.93 7.61 -30.06
C ALA A 40 -10.47 7.56 -30.00
N LYS A 41 -11.07 7.65 -28.81
CA LYS A 41 -12.53 7.70 -28.61
C LYS A 41 -13.09 9.11 -28.42
N ASN A 42 -12.25 10.12 -28.15
CA ASN A 42 -12.66 11.51 -27.96
C ASN A 42 -11.94 12.41 -28.96
N ASP A 43 -12.46 12.42 -30.18
CA ASP A 43 -11.90 13.13 -31.32
C ASP A 43 -12.30 14.62 -31.35
N ASN A 44 -12.19 15.32 -30.21
CA ASN A 44 -12.34 16.78 -30.14
C ASN A 44 -11.59 17.35 -28.92
N ASP A 45 -10.27 17.51 -29.07
CA ASP A 45 -9.49 18.73 -28.72
C ASP A 45 -7.98 18.42 -28.68
N VAL A 46 -7.33 18.49 -29.85
CA VAL A 46 -5.92 18.12 -30.06
C VAL A 46 -4.95 19.31 -29.90
N SER A 47 -5.43 20.51 -29.59
CA SER A 47 -4.57 21.72 -29.53
C SER A 47 -3.80 21.90 -28.21
N VAL A 48 -4.18 21.21 -27.13
CA VAL A 48 -3.63 21.46 -25.78
C VAL A 48 -2.42 20.58 -25.45
N ILE A 49 -2.28 19.40 -26.05
CA ILE A 49 -1.23 18.42 -25.69
C ILE A 49 0.10 18.71 -26.42
N SER A 50 0.06 19.27 -27.62
CA SER A 50 1.26 19.58 -28.43
C SER A 50 2.17 20.64 -27.79
N ALA A 51 1.60 21.55 -27.00
CA ALA A 51 2.35 22.60 -26.30
C ALA A 51 3.13 22.08 -25.08
N ALA A 52 2.65 21.03 -24.41
CA ALA A 52 3.29 20.48 -23.20
C ALA A 52 4.53 19.62 -23.54
N ILE A 53 4.50 18.93 -24.67
CA ILE A 53 5.60 18.05 -25.11
C ILE A 53 6.82 18.87 -25.58
N SER A 54 6.60 20.07 -26.14
CA SER A 54 7.69 20.95 -26.59
C SER A 54 8.45 21.64 -25.44
N ALA A 55 7.96 21.54 -24.19
CA ALA A 55 8.57 22.20 -23.02
C ALA A 55 9.59 21.31 -22.26
N LEU A 56 9.71 20.03 -22.60
CA LEU A 56 10.64 19.09 -21.96
C LEU A 56 11.91 18.98 -22.80
N GLY A 57 12.79 19.98 -22.65
CA GLY A 57 14.07 20.08 -23.35
C GLY A 57 15.09 18.98 -23.00
N PRO A 58 16.19 18.87 -23.76
CA PRO A 58 17.06 17.71 -23.73
C PRO A 58 18.28 17.96 -22.85
N GLU A 59 18.31 17.45 -21.63
CA GLU A 59 19.58 17.19 -20.92
C GLU A 59 19.54 15.83 -20.22
N ALA A 60 20.03 14.85 -20.98
CA ALA A 60 20.59 13.63 -20.45
C ALA A 60 22.03 13.92 -19.97
N SER A 61 22.26 13.90 -18.66
CA SER A 61 23.59 13.66 -18.10
C SER A 61 23.49 12.91 -16.76
N GLU A 62 24.22 11.79 -16.68
CA GLU A 62 24.55 10.97 -15.51
C GLU A 62 23.40 10.35 -14.68
N GLY A 63 22.81 9.30 -15.26
CA GLY A 63 22.79 7.96 -14.65
C GLY A 63 21.74 7.63 -13.57
N TYR A 64 21.11 8.60 -12.91
CA TYR A 64 19.93 8.36 -12.07
C TYR A 64 18.97 9.56 -12.14
N PRO A 65 17.66 9.35 -12.35
CA PRO A 65 16.70 10.44 -12.29
C PRO A 65 16.70 11.04 -10.88
N THR A 66 17.30 12.22 -10.73
CA THR A 66 17.35 13.00 -9.48
C THR A 66 15.98 13.47 -9.01
N LYS A 67 14.94 13.25 -9.82
CA LYS A 67 13.55 13.49 -9.48
C LYS A 67 12.68 12.51 -10.26
N MET A 68 12.38 11.35 -9.67
CA MET A 68 11.32 10.50 -10.19
C MET A 68 10.00 11.26 -10.00
N SER A 69 9.41 11.77 -11.08
CA SER A 69 8.09 12.41 -11.04
C SER A 69 7.06 11.32 -10.78
N TRP A 70 6.70 11.15 -9.52
CA TRP A 70 5.74 10.13 -9.08
C TRP A 70 4.36 10.37 -9.71
N ASP A 71 3.87 9.38 -10.47
CA ASP A 71 2.54 9.41 -11.09
C ASP A 71 1.44 9.46 -10.00
N PRO A 72 0.61 10.51 -9.95
CA PRO A 72 -0.49 10.62 -8.98
C PRO A 72 -1.59 9.57 -9.19
N LEU A 73 -1.63 8.88 -10.33
CA LEU A 73 -2.54 7.76 -10.60
C LEU A 73 -2.02 6.42 -10.08
N LEU A 74 -0.81 6.36 -9.51
CA LEU A 74 -0.37 5.22 -8.72
C LEU A 74 -0.86 5.42 -7.28
N LEU A 75 -1.89 4.67 -6.88
CA LEU A 75 -2.42 4.63 -5.50
C LEU A 75 -1.45 3.90 -4.56
N TRP A 76 -0.17 4.24 -4.62
CA TRP A 76 0.92 3.53 -3.99
C TRP A 76 1.78 4.48 -3.20
N VAL A 77 2.23 4.02 -2.04
CA VAL A 77 3.28 4.69 -1.30
C VAL A 77 4.58 4.54 -2.07
N CYS A 78 5.41 5.59 -2.06
CA CYS A 78 6.83 5.46 -2.37
C CYS A 78 7.54 4.92 -1.13
N PRO A 79 7.89 3.62 -1.05
CA PRO A 79 8.54 3.09 0.14
C PRO A 79 9.92 3.74 0.29
N THR A 80 10.16 4.38 1.43
CA THR A 80 11.47 4.93 1.82
C THR A 80 12.06 4.06 2.93
N GLN A 81 13.38 4.15 3.17
CA GLN A 81 13.99 3.37 4.25
C GLN A 81 13.44 3.79 5.60
N ASP A 82 13.25 5.10 5.80
CA ASP A 82 12.66 5.63 7.03
C ASP A 82 11.23 5.12 7.25
N LEU A 83 10.42 4.96 6.20
CA LEU A 83 9.11 4.32 6.32
C LEU A 83 9.23 2.87 6.81
N LEU A 84 10.09 2.07 6.18
CA LEU A 84 10.25 0.66 6.54
C LEU A 84 10.79 0.51 7.96
N ASP A 85 11.81 1.29 8.32
CA ASP A 85 12.43 1.30 9.64
C ASP A 85 11.42 1.76 10.70
N ARG A 86 10.59 2.77 10.40
CA ARG A 86 9.57 3.27 11.32
C ARG A 86 8.49 2.23 11.58
N ILE A 87 8.00 1.55 10.54
CA ILE A 87 7.04 0.45 10.70
C ILE A 87 7.67 -0.66 11.55
N ALA A 88 8.86 -1.12 11.19
CA ALA A 88 9.56 -2.18 11.92
C ALA A 88 9.80 -1.82 13.38
N PHE A 89 10.23 -0.59 13.65
CA PHE A 89 10.42 -0.07 15.00
C PHE A 89 9.13 -0.17 15.82
N HIS A 90 8.01 0.34 15.29
CA HIS A 90 6.76 0.33 16.05
C HIS A 90 6.26 -1.08 16.33
N VAL A 91 6.35 -1.99 15.35
CA VAL A 91 5.97 -3.40 15.52
C VAL A 91 6.82 -4.07 16.61
N SER A 92 8.15 -3.97 16.50
CA SER A 92 9.06 -4.61 17.46
C SER A 92 9.08 -3.93 18.84
N SER A 93 8.84 -2.63 18.93
CA SER A 93 8.88 -1.87 20.20
C SER A 93 7.83 -2.32 21.23
N ILE A 94 6.78 -2.98 20.77
CA ILE A 94 5.71 -3.54 21.61
C ILE A 94 5.77 -5.08 21.68
N GLY A 95 6.88 -5.68 21.23
CA GLY A 95 7.12 -7.11 21.29
C GLY A 95 6.41 -7.94 20.22
N LEU A 96 5.91 -7.32 19.14
CA LEU A 96 5.38 -8.06 18.00
C LEU A 96 6.51 -8.39 17.01
N GLU A 97 6.41 -9.54 16.37
CA GLU A 97 7.36 -10.02 15.35
C GLU A 97 6.73 -10.18 13.97
N ALA A 98 5.41 -9.97 13.89
CA ALA A 98 4.61 -10.21 12.69
C ALA A 98 3.67 -9.05 12.37
N LEU A 99 3.34 -8.90 11.09
CA LEU A 99 2.46 -7.88 10.55
C LEU A 99 1.52 -8.49 9.51
N THR A 100 0.25 -8.14 9.57
CA THR A 100 -0.73 -8.50 8.56
C THR A 100 -1.19 -7.24 7.83
N SER A 101 -0.94 -7.19 6.52
CA SER A 101 -1.38 -6.11 5.64
C SER A 101 -2.68 -6.49 4.93
N VAL A 102 -3.71 -5.65 5.06
CA VAL A 102 -5.00 -5.81 4.39
C VAL A 102 -5.06 -4.95 3.14
N GLY A 103 -5.39 -5.57 2.00
CA GLY A 103 -5.42 -4.90 0.70
C GLY A 103 -4.03 -4.63 0.17
N SER A 104 -3.16 -5.63 0.25
CA SER A 104 -1.73 -5.53 -0.09
C SER A 104 -1.45 -5.22 -1.56
N GLY A 105 -2.45 -5.35 -2.44
CA GLY A 105 -2.27 -5.05 -3.85
C GLY A 105 -1.31 -6.03 -4.51
N THR A 106 -0.10 -5.60 -4.86
CA THR A 106 0.95 -6.48 -5.41
C THR A 106 1.82 -7.15 -4.35
N GLY A 107 1.69 -6.73 -3.09
CA GLY A 107 2.56 -7.17 -2.01
C GLY A 107 3.95 -6.53 -2.02
N LEU A 108 4.19 -5.45 -2.78
CA LEU A 108 5.53 -4.86 -2.87
C LEU A 108 5.98 -4.27 -1.52
N LEU A 109 5.15 -3.47 -0.86
CA LEU A 109 5.49 -2.86 0.42
C LEU A 109 5.74 -3.94 1.48
N GLU A 110 4.89 -4.95 1.49
CA GLU A 110 4.92 -6.11 2.37
C GLU A 110 6.22 -6.90 2.18
N TRP A 111 6.60 -7.14 0.92
CA TRP A 111 7.86 -7.79 0.58
C TRP A 111 9.07 -6.97 1.01
N LEU A 112 9.05 -5.65 0.79
CA LEU A 112 10.12 -4.77 1.24
C LEU A 112 10.25 -4.74 2.77
N LEU A 113 9.13 -4.69 3.49
CA LEU A 113 9.11 -4.79 4.96
C LEU A 113 9.72 -6.11 5.41
N HIS A 114 9.27 -7.23 4.86
CA HIS A 114 9.81 -8.55 5.19
C HIS A 114 11.33 -8.63 4.95
N LYS A 115 11.80 -8.15 3.79
CA LYS A 115 13.24 -8.20 3.43
C LYS A 115 14.12 -7.26 4.24
N SER A 116 13.65 -6.06 4.55
CA SER A 116 14.45 -5.05 5.23
C SER A 116 14.49 -5.25 6.75
N SER A 117 13.37 -5.66 7.35
CA SER A 117 13.20 -5.73 8.80
C SER A 117 13.33 -7.13 9.38
N GLY A 118 13.04 -8.16 8.57
CA GLY A 118 12.90 -9.54 9.03
C GLY A 118 11.56 -9.85 9.71
N LEU A 119 10.61 -8.90 9.72
CA LEU A 119 9.24 -9.17 10.19
C LEU A 119 8.59 -10.29 9.38
N ASP A 120 7.79 -11.13 10.04
CA ASP A 120 6.89 -12.04 9.35
C ASP A 120 5.69 -11.26 8.81
N VAL A 121 5.54 -11.20 7.49
CA VAL A 121 4.52 -10.36 6.85
C VAL A 121 3.49 -11.23 6.13
N THR A 122 2.23 -11.14 6.57
CA THR A 122 1.08 -11.75 5.92
C THR A 122 0.39 -10.73 5.01
N SER A 123 0.21 -11.09 3.75
CA SER A 123 -0.40 -10.24 2.71
C SER A 123 -1.84 -10.71 2.46
N LEU A 124 -2.85 -9.98 2.93
CA LEU A 124 -4.26 -10.29 2.70
C LEU A 124 -4.81 -9.53 1.51
N GLU A 125 -5.55 -10.23 0.66
CA GLU A 125 -6.14 -9.65 -0.53
C GLU A 125 -7.55 -10.16 -0.79
N VAL A 126 -8.44 -9.28 -1.26
CA VAL A 126 -9.88 -9.59 -1.37
C VAL A 126 -10.26 -10.12 -2.74
N ASN A 127 -9.60 -9.64 -3.82
CA ASN A 127 -10.03 -9.93 -5.18
C ASN A 127 -9.06 -10.89 -5.89
N ARG A 128 -9.19 -12.20 -5.62
CA ARG A 128 -8.38 -13.22 -6.30
C ARG A 128 -8.52 -13.17 -7.81
N SER A 129 -9.75 -13.05 -8.31
CA SER A 129 -10.03 -13.08 -9.74
C SER A 129 -9.22 -12.02 -10.50
N TRP A 130 -9.08 -10.83 -9.92
CA TRP A 130 -8.22 -9.77 -10.44
C TRP A 130 -6.74 -10.13 -10.33
N TRP A 131 -6.25 -10.48 -9.14
CA TRP A 131 -4.82 -10.70 -8.85
C TRP A 131 -4.24 -12.00 -9.41
N GLN A 132 -5.08 -12.94 -9.86
CA GLN A 132 -4.70 -14.14 -10.62
C GLN A 132 -4.99 -14.01 -12.11
N SER A 133 -5.63 -12.92 -12.55
CA SER A 133 -5.85 -12.70 -13.98
C SER A 133 -4.53 -12.48 -14.72
N LYS A 134 -4.54 -12.71 -16.03
CA LYS A 134 -3.40 -12.39 -16.92
C LYS A 134 -3.09 -10.89 -17.02
N TYR A 135 -3.98 -10.03 -16.51
CA TYR A 135 -3.82 -8.58 -16.50
C TYR A 135 -3.29 -8.08 -15.16
N ALA A 136 -3.16 -8.98 -14.16
CA ALA A 136 -2.62 -8.65 -12.87
C ALA A 136 -1.16 -8.18 -13.03
N PRO A 137 -0.77 -7.12 -12.33
CA PRO A 137 0.63 -6.79 -12.20
C PRO A 137 1.41 -7.94 -11.50
N PRO A 138 2.73 -8.05 -11.72
CA PRO A 138 3.58 -8.96 -10.95
C PRO A 138 3.34 -8.86 -9.44
N ARG A 139 3.27 -10.02 -8.78
CA ARG A 139 3.16 -10.13 -7.32
C ARG A 139 4.54 -10.32 -6.71
N PHE A 140 4.83 -9.58 -5.66
CA PHE A 140 6.10 -9.65 -4.92
C PHE A 140 6.01 -10.56 -3.70
N MET A 141 4.79 -10.89 -3.25
CA MET A 141 4.52 -11.79 -2.14
C MET A 141 3.32 -12.69 -2.46
N SER A 142 3.25 -13.87 -1.83
CA SER A 142 2.04 -14.69 -1.88
C SER A 142 0.93 -14.03 -1.07
N HIS A 143 -0.25 -13.89 -1.68
CA HIS A 143 -1.43 -13.41 -0.97
C HIS A 143 -2.19 -14.58 -0.35
N VAL A 144 -2.72 -14.34 0.85
CA VAL A 144 -3.84 -15.10 1.39
C VAL A 144 -5.11 -14.41 0.90
N TYR A 145 -5.92 -15.13 0.12
CA TYR A 145 -7.16 -14.56 -0.41
C TYR A 145 -8.31 -14.85 0.55
N VAL A 146 -9.03 -13.81 0.98
CA VAL A 146 -10.13 -13.98 1.94
C VAL A 146 -11.39 -14.60 1.34
N ASP A 147 -11.50 -14.61 0.02
CA ASP A 147 -12.57 -15.34 -0.71
C ASP A 147 -12.42 -16.88 -0.60
N GLU A 148 -11.26 -17.38 -0.13
CA GLU A 148 -10.95 -18.81 0.09
C GLU A 148 -11.60 -19.38 1.36
N LEU A 149 -12.08 -18.49 2.24
CA LEU A 149 -12.50 -18.81 3.59
C LEU A 149 -14.04 -18.84 3.74
N GLN A 150 -14.77 -18.90 2.63
CA GLN A 150 -16.22 -19.11 2.61
C GLN A 150 -16.57 -20.44 1.92
N PRO A 151 -17.38 -21.31 2.54
CA PRO A 151 -18.09 -22.35 1.81
C PRO A 151 -19.08 -21.69 0.84
N ASN A 152 -19.13 -22.19 -0.39
CA ASN A 152 -20.09 -21.78 -1.41
C ASN A 152 -21.55 -21.84 -0.91
N ASP A 153 -22.42 -21.15 -1.63
CA ASP A 153 -23.89 -21.24 -1.66
C ASP A 153 -24.65 -20.16 -0.87
N THR A 154 -24.85 -19.02 -1.53
CA THR A 154 -26.20 -18.55 -1.88
C THR A 154 -26.03 -17.38 -2.86
N GLY A 155 -26.58 -17.55 -4.08
CA GLY A 155 -26.50 -16.59 -5.19
C GLY A 155 -27.36 -15.34 -4.99
N GLU A 156 -27.19 -14.65 -3.88
CA GLU A 156 -27.59 -13.26 -3.70
C GLU A 156 -26.31 -12.41 -3.58
N ASP A 157 -26.40 -11.11 -3.82
CA ASP A 157 -25.31 -10.12 -3.78
C ASP A 157 -24.71 -9.97 -2.36
N ASN A 158 -24.21 -11.07 -1.82
CA ASN A 158 -23.70 -11.24 -0.49
C ASN A 158 -22.33 -10.59 -0.44
N GLU A 159 -22.28 -9.41 0.19
CA GLU A 159 -21.04 -8.76 0.60
C GLU A 159 -20.04 -9.79 1.12
N ILE A 160 -18.90 -9.89 0.44
CA ILE A 160 -17.77 -10.72 0.87
C ILE A 160 -17.47 -10.37 2.32
N GLN A 161 -17.82 -11.27 3.24
CA GLN A 161 -17.45 -11.19 4.64
C GLN A 161 -16.00 -11.67 4.73
N PRO A 162 -15.04 -10.81 5.10
CA PRO A 162 -13.69 -11.29 5.37
C PRO A 162 -13.75 -12.18 6.60
N THR A 163 -13.48 -13.47 6.44
CA THR A 163 -13.47 -14.47 7.53
C THR A 163 -12.07 -14.70 8.10
N TYR A 164 -11.07 -13.91 7.66
CA TYR A 164 -9.72 -13.96 8.22
C TYR A 164 -9.62 -13.10 9.48
N ALA A 165 -9.57 -13.76 10.63
CA ALA A 165 -9.25 -13.12 11.90
C ALA A 165 -7.74 -12.86 11.99
N VAL A 166 -7.34 -11.59 11.96
CA VAL A 166 -5.95 -11.19 12.10
C VAL A 166 -5.46 -11.56 13.51
N PRO A 167 -4.37 -12.34 13.67
CA PRO A 167 -3.88 -12.74 14.98
C PRO A 167 -3.54 -11.53 15.86
N SER A 168 -3.82 -11.61 17.16
CA SER A 168 -3.48 -10.55 18.11
C SER A 168 -1.97 -10.35 18.30
N SER A 169 -1.17 -11.36 17.95
CA SER A 169 0.30 -11.31 17.87
C SER A 169 0.83 -10.59 16.63
N HIS A 170 -0.03 -10.13 15.73
CA HIS A 170 0.34 -9.37 14.55
C HIS A 170 -0.03 -7.91 14.71
N ALA A 171 0.75 -7.01 14.13
CA ALA A 171 0.30 -5.66 13.82
C ALA A 171 -0.69 -5.69 12.64
N LEU A 172 -1.73 -4.88 12.66
CA LEU A 172 -2.63 -4.70 11.52
C LEU A 172 -2.20 -3.49 10.71
N MET A 173 -1.98 -3.66 9.41
CA MET A 173 -1.63 -2.58 8.49
C MET A 173 -2.61 -2.50 7.32
N THR A 174 -2.81 -1.30 6.79
CA THR A 174 -3.31 -1.13 5.43
C THR A 174 -2.64 0.04 4.73
N CYS A 175 -2.59 0.00 3.39
CA CYS A 175 -1.91 0.99 2.55
C CYS A 175 -2.79 1.35 1.34
N TYR A 176 -3.25 2.60 1.26
CA TYR A 176 -4.19 3.08 0.24
C TYR A 176 -5.43 2.19 0.05
N PHE A 177 -5.96 1.64 1.16
CA PHE A 177 -7.24 0.95 1.13
C PHE A 177 -8.33 1.88 0.63
N ASN A 178 -9.37 1.36 -0.03
CA ASN A 178 -10.38 2.18 -0.69
C ASN A 178 -11.81 1.82 -0.29
N ASN A 179 -11.97 1.03 0.77
CA ASN A 179 -13.27 0.56 1.26
C ASN A 179 -13.29 0.51 2.79
N ILE A 180 -13.76 1.59 3.41
CA ILE A 180 -13.84 1.69 4.88
C ILE A 180 -14.74 0.63 5.50
N GLN A 181 -15.83 0.22 4.83
CA GLN A 181 -16.76 -0.76 5.39
C GLN A 181 -16.10 -2.14 5.47
N ALA A 182 -15.39 -2.55 4.43
CA ALA A 182 -14.59 -3.77 4.46
C ALA A 182 -13.49 -3.68 5.52
N PHE A 183 -12.80 -2.54 5.63
CA PHE A 183 -11.74 -2.37 6.63
C PHE A 183 -12.26 -2.46 8.07
N ARG A 184 -13.43 -1.86 8.36
CA ARG A 184 -14.06 -1.94 9.70
C ARG A 184 -14.31 -3.37 10.14
N ARG A 185 -14.69 -4.27 9.23
CA ARG A 185 -14.87 -5.70 9.54
C ARG A 185 -13.57 -6.35 10.02
N TYR A 186 -12.44 -6.07 9.34
CA TYR A 186 -11.14 -6.53 9.82
C TYR A 186 -10.82 -5.95 11.20
N LEU A 187 -11.11 -4.67 11.40
CA LEU A 187 -10.81 -3.97 12.65
C LEU A 187 -11.66 -4.47 13.83
N GLU A 188 -12.92 -4.85 13.59
CA GLU A 188 -13.85 -5.42 14.58
C GLU A 188 -13.40 -6.80 15.07
N MET A 189 -12.87 -7.64 14.18
CA MET A 189 -12.34 -8.95 14.54
C MET A 189 -10.92 -8.88 15.13
N TYR A 190 -10.17 -7.83 14.78
CA TYR A 190 -8.82 -7.65 15.24
C TYR A 190 -8.80 -7.26 16.73
N SER A 191 -8.05 -8.03 17.53
CA SER A 191 -7.85 -7.78 18.97
C SER A 191 -6.42 -7.38 19.33
N GLY A 192 -5.52 -7.29 18.33
CA GLY A 192 -4.13 -6.92 18.56
C GLY A 192 -3.93 -5.43 18.88
N PRO A 193 -2.73 -5.06 19.34
CA PRO A 193 -2.48 -3.77 19.98
C PRO A 193 -2.08 -2.65 19.01
N LEU A 194 -1.72 -2.95 17.75
CA LEU A 194 -1.09 -1.99 16.85
C LEU A 194 -1.81 -1.93 15.51
N LEU A 195 -2.23 -0.72 15.14
CA LEU A 195 -2.85 -0.41 13.87
C LEU A 195 -2.00 0.62 13.12
N LEU A 196 -1.70 0.31 11.86
CA LEU A 196 -0.91 1.14 10.96
C LEU A 196 -1.77 1.48 9.74
N ILE A 197 -1.90 2.76 9.41
CA ILE A 197 -2.65 3.20 8.23
C ILE A 197 -1.76 4.09 7.39
N ILE A 198 -1.50 3.66 6.16
CA ILE A 198 -0.77 4.42 5.15
C ILE A 198 -1.77 4.87 4.09
N GLY A 199 -1.75 6.14 3.74
CA GLY A 199 -2.70 6.68 2.78
C GLY A 199 -2.55 8.18 2.59
N SER A 200 -3.48 8.76 1.84
CA SER A 200 -3.53 10.22 1.64
C SER A 200 -4.63 10.85 2.49
N GLU A 201 -4.35 12.03 3.04
CA GLU A 201 -5.37 12.95 3.57
C GLU A 201 -5.93 13.88 2.48
N SER A 202 -5.41 13.78 1.26
CA SER A 202 -5.92 14.54 0.12
C SER A 202 -7.23 13.95 -0.39
N SER A 203 -8.22 14.81 -0.69
CA SER A 203 -9.45 14.39 -1.37
C SER A 203 -9.24 13.91 -2.81
N ALA A 204 -8.08 14.20 -3.41
CA ALA A 204 -7.75 13.79 -4.77
C ALA A 204 -7.39 12.29 -4.86
N THR A 205 -7.00 11.66 -3.76
CA THR A 205 -6.60 10.25 -3.71
C THR A 205 -7.56 9.50 -2.81
N LYS A 206 -8.34 8.59 -3.40
CA LYS A 206 -9.33 7.82 -2.64
C LYS A 206 -8.60 6.86 -1.68
N THR A 207 -8.56 7.21 -0.39
CA THR A 207 -8.09 6.36 0.69
C THR A 207 -9.13 6.32 1.80
N GLU A 208 -9.64 5.12 2.09
CA GLU A 208 -10.71 4.83 3.03
C GLU A 208 -10.38 3.52 3.77
N PRO A 209 -9.95 3.56 5.05
CA PRO A 209 -9.86 4.73 5.93
C PRO A 209 -8.81 5.76 5.50
N SER A 210 -9.07 7.05 5.79
CA SER A 210 -7.98 8.02 5.79
C SER A 210 -7.01 7.70 6.93
N PRO A 211 -5.71 8.03 6.80
CA PRO A 211 -4.74 7.80 7.86
C PRO A 211 -5.13 8.33 9.24
N LEU A 212 -5.79 9.50 9.30
CA LEU A 212 -6.21 10.11 10.57
C LEU A 212 -7.63 9.73 11.02
N GLN A 213 -8.29 8.81 10.31
CA GLN A 213 -9.69 8.40 10.54
C GLN A 213 -10.04 7.98 11.97
N PHE A 214 -9.07 7.43 12.73
CA PHE A 214 -9.28 6.91 14.08
C PHE A 214 -8.62 7.76 15.17
N ARG A 215 -8.14 8.97 14.85
CA ARG A 215 -7.46 9.86 15.81
C ARG A 215 -8.28 10.12 17.07
N ASP A 216 -9.57 10.39 16.89
CA ASP A 216 -10.49 10.74 17.98
C ASP A 216 -11.33 9.54 18.45
N SER A 217 -10.92 8.31 18.11
CA SER A 217 -11.59 7.08 18.55
C SER A 217 -11.31 6.80 20.03
N ASP A 218 -12.31 6.27 20.74
CA ASP A 218 -12.13 5.75 22.10
C ASP A 218 -11.30 4.47 22.16
N ALA A 219 -11.23 3.71 21.06
CA ALA A 219 -10.53 2.43 21.02
C ALA A 219 -9.04 2.58 20.67
N TRP A 220 -8.65 3.68 20.01
CA TRP A 220 -7.33 3.86 19.44
C TRP A 220 -6.69 5.18 19.90
N CYS A 221 -5.38 5.17 20.07
CA CYS A 221 -4.59 6.35 20.41
C CYS A 221 -3.55 6.55 19.32
N LEU A 222 -3.65 7.68 18.59
CA LEU A 222 -2.63 8.08 17.61
C LEU A 222 -1.34 8.43 18.35
N CYS A 223 -0.28 7.67 18.11
CA CYS A 223 0.98 7.79 18.85
C CYS A 223 2.17 8.28 18.02
N ASP A 224 2.11 8.13 16.70
CA ASP A 224 3.14 8.65 15.79
C ASP A 224 2.52 8.92 14.41
N THR A 225 3.13 9.84 13.68
CA THR A 225 2.86 10.07 12.25
C THR A 225 4.16 10.29 11.50
N LEU A 226 4.19 9.82 10.25
CA LEU A 226 5.30 10.08 9.33
C LEU A 226 4.73 10.59 8.01
N ALA A 227 5.07 11.83 7.65
CA ALA A 227 4.74 12.38 6.34
C ALA A 227 5.54 11.65 5.25
N LEU A 228 4.86 11.28 4.17
CA LEU A 228 5.40 10.49 3.07
C LEU A 228 5.40 11.30 1.77
N GLY A 229 6.49 11.23 1.02
CA GLY A 229 6.63 11.97 -0.23
C GLY A 229 7.06 13.43 -0.05
N GLY A 230 6.99 14.20 -1.13
CA GLY A 230 7.40 15.61 -1.16
C GLY A 230 6.36 16.57 -0.57
N PRO A 231 6.67 17.88 -0.46
CA PRO A 231 5.84 18.87 0.26
C PRO A 231 4.40 19.02 -0.24
N SER A 232 4.12 18.59 -1.47
CA SER A 232 2.81 18.67 -2.12
C SER A 232 1.97 17.40 -1.97
N ARG A 233 2.51 16.34 -1.34
CA ARG A 233 1.78 15.11 -1.07
C ARG A 233 1.32 15.13 0.38
N HIS A 234 0.04 14.85 0.57
CA HIS A 234 -0.58 14.70 1.88
C HIS A 234 -0.62 13.22 2.29
N ASP A 235 0.39 12.46 1.84
CA ASP A 235 0.51 11.06 2.16
C ASP A 235 1.16 10.91 3.53
N LEU A 236 0.66 10.01 4.36
CA LEU A 236 1.21 9.78 5.69
C LEU A 236 1.02 8.34 6.16
N LEU A 237 1.94 7.90 7.01
CA LEU A 237 1.77 6.77 7.91
C LEU A 237 1.22 7.31 9.24
N ALA A 238 0.11 6.75 9.70
CA ALA A 238 -0.45 6.95 11.03
C ALA A 238 -0.29 5.68 11.85
N VAL A 239 0.22 5.82 13.07
CA VAL A 239 0.49 4.71 13.99
C VAL A 239 -0.43 4.83 15.20
N TYR A 240 -1.27 3.82 15.39
CA TYR A 240 -2.23 3.75 16.48
C TYR A 240 -1.92 2.61 17.43
N LYS A 241 -1.95 2.89 18.72
CA LYS A 241 -1.96 1.88 19.77
C LYS A 241 -3.37 1.72 20.31
N ARG A 242 -3.81 0.49 20.52
CA ARG A 242 -5.11 0.21 21.13
C ARG A 242 -5.11 0.73 22.57
N ARG A 243 -6.18 1.42 22.96
CA ARG A 243 -6.33 1.86 24.36
C ARG A 243 -6.64 0.65 25.24
N PRO A 244 -6.08 0.58 26.46
CA PRO A 244 -6.49 -0.42 27.43
C PRO A 244 -7.99 -0.30 27.70
N ALA A 245 -8.70 -1.44 27.79
CA ALA A 245 -10.10 -1.43 28.17
C ALA A 245 -10.26 -0.75 29.55
N GLY A 246 -11.06 0.32 29.62
CA GLY A 246 -11.31 1.08 30.85
C GLY A 246 -10.42 2.30 31.09
N ALA A 247 -9.57 2.69 30.14
CA ALA A 247 -8.87 3.98 30.20
C ALA A 247 -9.85 5.13 29.91
N ILE A 248 -10.48 5.68 30.96
CA ILE A 248 -11.24 6.93 30.90
C ILE A 248 -10.22 8.09 30.97
N LEU A 249 -10.31 9.03 30.04
CA LEU A 249 -9.50 10.27 30.01
C LEU A 249 -9.81 11.18 31.21
#